data_AF-A0A350LVK7-F1
#
_entry.id   AF-A0A350LVK7-F1
#
_cell.length_a   1.000
_cell.length_b   1.000
_cell.length_c   1.000
_cell.angle_alpha   90.00
_cell.angle_beta   90.00
_cell.angle_gamma   90.00
#
_symmetry.space_group_name_H-M   'P 1'
#
loop_
_entity.id
_entity.type
_entity.pdbx_description
1 polymer ?
#
loop_
_entity_poly.entity_id
_entity_poly.type
_entity_poly.pdbx_seq_one_letter_code
_entity_poly.pdbx_strand_id
1 'polypeptide(L)'
;MSGFGYGSGSGSGSSSGSGSGIGPNGIVDGTTNDDVILPLFIDVDGDQVDGADGDDDVIFAYEGDDYVDAGAGNDTVEGGQGADTLSGGEGTNILRGGDEDDVFIGGAGADKFDGGRDEDVIDYSGSGEAVNVDLSTSSLSGGDADNDTIIGGIDGVIGSDFDDTLTGFDHQGTSDPDVYSNFFDGGAGDDTIDGRGGDDELIGGDGSDSILGGDGNDTIDSSGNTPLPDDGFGIAVPPDPDPNNDRDFVDGGSGDDSITTGDDADTILGGAGDDTVDGGLDDDYIEGNDGHDEITAGEGSDTVFGGDGDDTIYGGINDPLANIPDPIDPELDNGDDSLVGGKGDDLIFGEDDNDTLEGGDGNDTLHGGVDDDTLIGGAGADSMTGGADRDTFIITSVSDANGDIVDGGTGGDDFDTLDLTGLGPFVKVGETTDPDGDSTSGTINFLDSPGGSITGTLTYKEIENIVPCFTPGTRIATPRGEVAVEDLREGDRVITRDNGLQEIRWVGARALGAADMETAPHLRPVLIRAGALGHGLPERDMLVSPQHRLLLTSERAALYFGEREVLAAAKHLTGMEGIDEVRANGTTYIHFMCDRHEVVLSDGAWTESFQPGEQV
;
A
#
# COMPACT_ATOMS: atom_id res chain seq x y z
N MET A 1 10.45 -66.39 48.08
CA MET A 1 11.28 -66.81 49.23
C MET A 1 12.40 -65.79 49.40
N SER A 2 12.95 -65.66 50.60
CA SER A 2 14.24 -65.03 50.99
C SER A 2 15.21 -64.59 49.86
N GLY A 3 15.85 -63.41 49.95
CA GLY A 3 15.82 -62.40 51.03
C GLY A 3 16.87 -61.29 50.84
N PHE A 4 16.85 -60.27 51.70
CA PHE A 4 17.74 -59.10 51.66
C PHE A 4 19.23 -59.43 51.91
N GLY A 5 20.12 -58.61 51.35
CA GLY A 5 21.55 -58.60 51.68
C GLY A 5 22.27 -57.33 51.18
N TYR A 6 22.26 -56.26 51.97
CA TYR A 6 23.21 -55.15 51.78
C TYR A 6 24.61 -55.58 52.24
N GLY A 7 25.64 -55.19 51.50
CA GLY A 7 27.04 -55.45 51.86
C GLY A 7 27.96 -54.37 51.31
N SER A 8 28.30 -53.38 52.13
CA SER A 8 29.26 -52.34 51.78
C SER A 8 30.70 -52.88 51.81
N GLY A 9 31.47 -52.58 50.76
CA GLY A 9 32.88 -52.97 50.65
C GLY A 9 33.67 -51.87 49.95
N SER A 10 34.28 -50.97 50.72
CA SER A 10 35.11 -49.89 50.19
C SER A 10 36.46 -50.42 49.71
N GLY A 11 36.58 -50.64 48.39
CA GLY A 11 37.84 -50.90 47.70
C GLY A 11 38.35 -49.62 47.03
N SER A 12 39.40 -49.00 47.59
CA SER A 12 40.05 -47.83 47.00
C SER A 12 40.86 -48.23 45.76
N GLY A 13 40.24 -48.12 44.58
CA GLY A 13 40.87 -48.33 43.27
C GLY A 13 41.09 -47.01 42.56
N SER A 14 42.12 -46.26 42.95
CA SER A 14 42.51 -45.02 42.26
C SER A 14 43.25 -45.34 40.96
N SER A 15 42.52 -45.44 39.85
CA SER A 15 42.96 -44.85 38.59
C SER A 15 42.66 -43.34 38.70
N SER A 16 43.61 -42.41 38.60
CA SER A 16 44.91 -42.49 37.90
C SER A 16 44.76 -43.03 36.48
N GLY A 17 43.76 -42.49 35.76
CA GLY A 17 44.03 -42.15 34.37
C GLY A 17 45.30 -41.29 34.39
N SER A 18 46.35 -41.79 33.75
CA SER A 18 47.50 -40.96 33.46
C SER A 18 47.03 -39.92 32.46
N GLY A 19 47.20 -38.63 32.76
CA GLY A 19 47.35 -37.65 31.69
C GLY A 19 48.46 -38.17 30.80
N SER A 20 48.08 -38.64 29.61
CA SER A 20 49.01 -39.13 28.61
C SER A 20 49.49 -37.92 27.84
N GLY A 21 50.15 -37.00 28.56
CA GLY A 21 50.71 -35.80 27.97
C GLY A 21 51.62 -36.23 26.84
N ILE A 22 51.14 -36.08 25.61
CA ILE A 22 51.94 -36.20 24.42
C ILE A 22 52.86 -34.96 24.45
N GLY A 23 53.99 -35.01 23.76
CA GLY A 23 54.74 -33.76 23.56
C GLY A 23 54.05 -32.96 22.46
N PRO A 24 54.20 -31.63 22.42
CA PRO A 24 53.64 -30.75 21.41
C PRO A 24 53.63 -31.40 20.02
N ASN A 25 52.42 -31.57 19.52
CA ASN A 25 52.03 -32.47 18.46
C ASN A 25 51.76 -31.74 17.13
N GLY A 26 51.54 -30.42 17.19
CA GLY A 26 51.23 -29.56 16.04
C GLY A 26 49.74 -29.51 15.71
N ILE A 27 48.87 -29.68 16.72
CA ILE A 27 47.42 -29.49 16.67
C ILE A 27 47.02 -28.85 18.02
N VAL A 28 46.15 -27.85 18.00
CA VAL A 28 45.57 -27.23 19.18
C VAL A 28 44.24 -27.91 19.51
N ASP A 29 44.20 -28.65 20.62
CA ASP A 29 42.99 -29.33 21.11
C ASP A 29 42.17 -28.41 22.04
N GLY A 30 40.88 -28.23 21.72
CA GLY A 30 39.82 -27.66 22.58
C GLY A 30 39.34 -28.63 23.67
N THR A 31 38.08 -28.53 24.11
CA THR A 31 37.52 -29.43 25.15
C THR A 31 36.24 -30.16 24.76
N THR A 32 35.16 -30.04 25.55
CA THR A 32 33.81 -30.60 25.29
C THR A 32 32.74 -29.76 26.01
N ASN A 33 32.92 -28.43 25.94
CA ASN A 33 32.00 -27.39 26.41
C ASN A 33 32.59 -26.02 26.04
N ASP A 34 31.76 -25.15 25.47
CA ASP A 34 31.92 -23.71 25.20
C ASP A 34 33.32 -23.11 25.58
N ASP A 35 34.25 -23.20 24.63
CA ASP A 35 35.64 -22.75 24.67
C ASP A 35 35.87 -21.46 23.85
N VAL A 36 36.99 -20.79 24.11
CA VAL A 36 37.37 -19.53 23.45
C VAL A 36 38.85 -19.61 23.04
N ILE A 37 39.08 -20.05 21.80
CA ILE A 37 40.38 -20.36 21.21
C ILE A 37 40.86 -19.16 20.39
N LEU A 38 41.63 -18.28 21.03
CA LEU A 38 42.17 -17.06 20.41
C LEU A 38 43.69 -17.20 20.17
N PRO A 39 44.31 -16.31 19.37
CA PRO A 39 45.75 -16.29 19.20
C PRO A 39 46.48 -16.18 20.54
N LEU A 40 47.52 -16.99 20.71
CA LEU A 40 48.22 -17.27 21.97
C LEU A 40 47.48 -18.16 23.00
N PHE A 41 46.36 -18.80 22.64
CA PHE A 41 45.83 -19.96 23.38
C PHE A 41 46.92 -21.04 23.54
N ILE A 42 46.82 -21.88 24.57
CA ILE A 42 47.74 -23.02 24.79
C ILE A 42 46.93 -24.18 25.37
N ASP A 43 47.01 -25.33 24.71
CA ASP A 43 46.24 -26.53 25.05
C ASP A 43 46.82 -27.31 26.26
N VAL A 44 46.36 -28.56 26.43
CA VAL A 44 46.79 -29.44 27.54
C VAL A 44 48.13 -30.15 27.32
N ASP A 45 48.58 -30.34 26.07
CA ASP A 45 49.86 -30.99 25.74
C ASP A 45 51.01 -29.99 25.46
N GLY A 46 50.67 -28.74 25.17
CA GLY A 46 51.56 -27.58 25.08
C GLY A 46 51.74 -27.01 23.67
N ASP A 47 50.82 -27.29 22.76
CA ASP A 47 50.64 -26.65 21.45
C ASP A 47 49.91 -25.30 21.61
N GLN A 48 50.02 -24.40 20.63
CA GLN A 48 49.62 -22.99 20.74
C GLN A 48 49.25 -22.41 19.39
N VAL A 49 48.13 -21.66 19.33
CA VAL A 49 47.76 -20.84 18.16
C VAL A 49 48.75 -19.66 18.03
N ASP A 50 49.47 -19.55 16.91
CA ASP A 50 50.62 -18.62 16.77
C ASP A 50 50.59 -17.61 15.59
N GLY A 51 49.39 -17.09 15.28
CA GLY A 51 49.08 -15.93 14.40
C GLY A 51 49.75 -14.58 14.75
N ALA A 52 51.07 -14.58 14.89
CA ALA A 52 51.95 -13.43 15.14
C ALA A 52 53.31 -13.53 14.42
N ASP A 53 53.72 -14.72 13.96
CA ASP A 53 54.80 -14.88 12.95
C ASP A 53 54.43 -15.65 11.66
N GLY A 54 53.22 -16.21 11.56
CA GLY A 54 52.66 -16.73 10.31
C GLY A 54 53.22 -18.09 9.88
N ASP A 55 53.35 -19.02 10.83
CA ASP A 55 53.39 -20.46 10.54
C ASP A 55 51.92 -20.96 10.40
N ASP A 56 51.70 -22.19 9.91
CA ASP A 56 50.35 -22.71 9.58
C ASP A 56 49.78 -23.57 10.74
N ASP A 57 48.61 -23.20 11.27
CA ASP A 57 47.96 -23.82 12.45
C ASP A 57 46.94 -24.91 12.11
N VAL A 58 46.64 -25.78 13.09
CA VAL A 58 45.56 -26.78 13.01
C VAL A 58 44.82 -26.82 14.34
N ILE A 59 43.52 -26.51 14.34
CA ILE A 59 42.68 -26.31 15.54
C ILE A 59 41.47 -27.26 15.49
N PHE A 60 41.19 -27.96 16.59
CA PHE A 60 39.97 -28.75 16.78
C PHE A 60 39.23 -28.26 18.04
N ALA A 61 38.00 -27.77 17.89
CA ALA A 61 37.19 -27.21 18.98
C ALA A 61 36.45 -28.32 19.79
N TYR A 62 35.71 -29.19 19.08
CA TYR A 62 35.14 -30.52 19.43
C TYR A 62 33.63 -30.65 19.75
N GLU A 63 33.16 -30.14 20.89
CA GLU A 63 31.76 -30.28 21.38
C GLU A 63 31.44 -29.05 22.25
N GLY A 64 30.58 -28.12 21.82
CA GLY A 64 30.30 -26.87 22.52
C GLY A 64 29.95 -25.75 21.54
N ASP A 65 29.51 -24.60 22.06
CA ASP A 65 29.33 -23.38 21.26
C ASP A 65 30.68 -22.61 21.31
N ASP A 66 31.62 -22.93 20.42
CA ASP A 66 33.04 -22.54 20.53
C ASP A 66 33.40 -21.33 19.64
N TYR A 67 34.14 -20.37 20.20
CA TYR A 67 34.67 -19.21 19.45
C TYR A 67 36.14 -19.40 19.10
N VAL A 68 36.47 -19.42 17.80
CA VAL A 68 37.83 -19.65 17.29
C VAL A 68 38.33 -18.46 16.45
N ASP A 69 39.54 -18.00 16.74
CA ASP A 69 40.31 -17.04 15.94
C ASP A 69 41.72 -17.61 15.72
N ALA A 70 42.01 -18.04 14.49
CA ALA A 70 43.32 -18.57 14.09
C ALA A 70 44.36 -17.44 13.90
N GLY A 71 43.90 -16.27 13.47
CA GLY A 71 44.66 -15.02 13.43
C GLY A 71 45.45 -14.78 12.13
N ALA A 72 46.51 -15.56 11.87
CA ALA A 72 47.37 -15.34 10.70
C ALA A 72 48.25 -16.54 10.34
N GLY A 73 47.98 -17.19 9.21
CA GLY A 73 48.64 -18.42 8.79
C GLY A 73 48.13 -18.95 7.44
N ASN A 74 47.88 -20.27 7.35
CA ASN A 74 47.15 -20.92 6.25
C ASN A 74 46.38 -22.09 6.88
N ASP A 75 45.44 -21.74 7.75
CA ASP A 75 45.12 -22.53 8.93
C ASP A 75 44.00 -23.52 8.64
N THR A 76 43.88 -24.55 9.48
CA THR A 76 42.80 -25.54 9.36
C THR A 76 42.05 -25.63 10.68
N VAL A 77 40.79 -25.18 10.66
CA VAL A 77 39.88 -25.21 11.81
C VAL A 77 38.80 -26.25 11.55
N GLU A 78 38.55 -27.11 12.53
CA GLU A 78 37.36 -27.95 12.60
C GLU A 78 36.67 -27.63 13.92
N GLY A 79 35.42 -27.13 13.85
CA GLY A 79 34.55 -26.78 14.96
C GLY A 79 34.09 -28.02 15.76
N GLY A 80 32.80 -28.35 15.66
CA GLY A 80 32.45 -29.71 15.26
C GLY A 80 31.14 -30.31 15.79
N GLN A 81 30.56 -29.77 16.88
CA GLN A 81 29.20 -30.06 17.35
C GLN A 81 28.74 -28.95 18.31
N GLY A 82 27.77 -28.14 17.88
CA GLY A 82 27.34 -26.91 18.54
C GLY A 82 27.55 -25.71 17.62
N ALA A 83 26.96 -24.56 17.97
CA ALA A 83 26.98 -23.38 17.11
C ALA A 83 28.30 -22.61 17.29
N ASP A 84 29.27 -22.84 16.41
CA ASP A 84 30.61 -22.27 16.49
C ASP A 84 30.72 -20.92 15.72
N THR A 85 31.74 -20.13 16.07
CA THR A 85 32.13 -18.95 15.30
C THR A 85 33.61 -19.03 14.93
N LEU A 86 33.90 -19.17 13.64
CA LEU A 86 35.20 -19.60 13.12
C LEU A 86 35.85 -18.50 12.27
N SER A 87 36.88 -17.84 12.81
CA SER A 87 37.65 -16.77 12.15
C SER A 87 39.01 -17.26 11.62
N GLY A 88 39.21 -17.16 10.30
CA GLY A 88 40.45 -17.53 9.59
C GLY A 88 41.56 -16.47 9.65
N GLY A 89 41.22 -15.18 9.52
CA GLY A 89 42.16 -14.06 9.68
C GLY A 89 43.00 -13.71 8.43
N GLU A 90 44.31 -13.52 8.56
CA GLU A 90 45.21 -13.33 7.39
C GLU A 90 45.67 -14.70 6.85
N GLY A 91 45.24 -15.15 5.66
CA GLY A 91 45.73 -16.46 5.19
C GLY A 91 45.21 -17.05 3.88
N THR A 92 45.07 -18.37 3.88
CA THR A 92 44.40 -19.20 2.88
C THR A 92 43.98 -20.46 3.63
N ASN A 93 42.89 -20.32 4.36
CA ASN A 93 42.49 -21.22 5.42
C ASN A 93 41.53 -22.30 4.90
N ILE A 94 41.16 -23.20 5.81
CA ILE A 94 40.14 -24.22 5.64
C ILE A 94 39.35 -24.26 6.96
N LEU A 95 38.14 -23.73 6.93
CA LEU A 95 37.23 -23.72 8.07
C LEU A 95 36.17 -24.81 7.86
N ARG A 96 35.82 -25.52 8.93
CA ARG A 96 34.63 -26.41 8.97
C ARG A 96 33.90 -26.21 10.28
N GLY A 97 32.58 -26.19 10.18
CA GLY A 97 31.65 -26.27 11.28
C GLY A 97 31.46 -27.73 11.72
N GLY A 98 30.22 -28.22 11.76
CA GLY A 98 29.96 -29.62 11.37
C GLY A 98 28.58 -30.21 11.65
N ASP A 99 27.93 -29.79 12.73
CA ASP A 99 26.65 -30.28 13.28
C ASP A 99 26.10 -29.15 14.20
N GLU A 100 24.89 -28.62 13.94
CA GLU A 100 24.34 -27.36 14.50
C GLU A 100 24.93 -26.09 13.82
N ASP A 101 24.30 -24.92 14.02
CA ASP A 101 24.35 -23.76 13.10
C ASP A 101 25.64 -22.90 13.24
N ASP A 102 26.49 -22.83 12.21
CA ASP A 102 27.87 -22.31 12.29
C ASP A 102 28.13 -20.99 11.50
N VAL A 103 28.97 -20.10 12.06
CA VAL A 103 29.33 -18.80 11.44
C VAL A 103 30.80 -18.71 11.01
N PHE A 104 31.06 -18.35 9.76
CA PHE A 104 32.38 -18.32 9.13
C PHE A 104 32.87 -16.91 8.79
N ILE A 105 33.97 -16.47 9.43
CA ILE A 105 34.68 -15.23 9.07
C ILE A 105 35.97 -15.62 8.35
N GLY A 106 35.95 -15.67 7.01
CA GLY A 106 37.12 -16.07 6.21
C GLY A 106 38.34 -15.18 6.47
N GLY A 107 38.13 -13.86 6.33
CA GLY A 107 39.18 -12.85 6.44
C GLY A 107 39.95 -12.68 5.12
N ALA A 108 41.16 -12.11 5.20
CA ALA A 108 41.90 -11.67 4.03
C ALA A 108 42.70 -12.82 3.39
N GLY A 109 42.12 -13.50 2.38
CA GLY A 109 42.76 -14.68 1.81
C GLY A 109 42.29 -15.19 0.44
N ALA A 110 41.80 -16.44 0.45
CA ALA A 110 41.35 -17.29 -0.68
C ALA A 110 40.84 -18.64 -0.09
N ASP A 111 39.85 -18.51 0.78
CA ASP A 111 39.51 -19.40 1.88
C ASP A 111 38.53 -20.51 1.47
N LYS A 112 38.19 -21.38 2.43
CA LYS A 112 37.31 -22.54 2.20
C LYS A 112 36.40 -22.78 3.37
N PHE A 113 35.14 -22.97 3.04
CA PHE A 113 34.04 -23.18 3.97
C PHE A 113 33.39 -24.53 3.63
N ASP A 114 33.07 -25.30 4.66
CA ASP A 114 32.63 -26.69 4.63
C ASP A 114 31.87 -26.88 5.96
N GLY A 115 30.73 -26.22 6.09
CA GLY A 115 29.96 -26.12 7.34
C GLY A 115 29.40 -27.48 7.73
N GLY A 116 28.28 -27.83 7.14
CA GLY A 116 28.01 -29.19 6.67
C GLY A 116 26.75 -29.86 7.21
N ARG A 117 25.96 -29.17 8.04
CA ARG A 117 24.57 -29.49 8.43
C ARG A 117 23.90 -28.31 9.10
N ASP A 118 22.56 -28.39 9.10
CA ASP A 118 21.69 -27.43 9.76
C ASP A 118 21.85 -26.08 9.03
N GLU A 119 22.05 -24.91 9.65
CA GLU A 119 22.17 -23.61 8.92
C GLU A 119 23.57 -22.97 9.03
N ASP A 120 24.30 -22.85 7.91
CA ASP A 120 25.71 -22.41 7.86
C ASP A 120 25.87 -21.03 7.16
N VAL A 121 26.46 -20.02 7.84
CA VAL A 121 26.53 -18.62 7.35
C VAL A 121 27.96 -18.11 7.17
N ILE A 122 28.27 -17.45 6.04
CA ILE A 122 29.54 -16.71 5.85
C ILE A 122 29.36 -15.22 6.16
N ASP A 123 30.17 -14.68 7.06
CA ASP A 123 30.20 -13.27 7.46
C ASP A 123 31.30 -12.50 6.69
N TYR A 124 30.88 -11.63 5.77
CA TYR A 124 31.74 -10.67 5.05
C TYR A 124 31.63 -9.22 5.57
N SER A 125 30.93 -8.96 6.69
CA SER A 125 30.68 -7.60 7.23
C SER A 125 31.96 -6.84 7.59
N GLY A 126 33.07 -7.56 7.78
CA GLY A 126 34.39 -6.98 7.98
C GLY A 126 35.07 -6.43 6.71
N SER A 127 34.46 -6.55 5.52
CA SER A 127 35.15 -6.31 4.24
C SER A 127 35.27 -4.83 3.85
N GLY A 128 36.18 -4.55 2.92
CA GLY A 128 36.61 -3.20 2.56
C GLY A 128 36.23 -2.71 1.16
N GLU A 129 35.62 -3.57 0.36
CA GLU A 129 34.99 -3.31 -0.95
C GLU A 129 33.91 -4.41 -1.13
N ALA A 130 32.85 -4.17 -1.91
CA ALA A 130 31.74 -5.11 -2.13
C ALA A 130 32.14 -6.56 -2.53
N VAL A 131 31.39 -7.53 -2.02
CA VAL A 131 31.36 -8.97 -2.34
C VAL A 131 30.21 -9.34 -3.29
N ASN A 132 30.40 -10.44 -4.02
CA ASN A 132 29.49 -10.95 -5.05
C ASN A 132 29.47 -12.48 -4.89
N VAL A 133 28.38 -13.02 -4.33
CA VAL A 133 28.23 -14.44 -3.94
C VAL A 133 27.02 -15.07 -4.62
N ASP A 134 27.26 -16.19 -5.32
CA ASP A 134 26.24 -17.02 -5.96
C ASP A 134 26.39 -18.45 -5.44
N LEU A 135 25.52 -18.83 -4.49
CA LEU A 135 25.52 -20.16 -3.87
C LEU A 135 25.13 -21.24 -4.90
N SER A 136 24.17 -20.95 -5.80
CA SER A 136 23.74 -21.87 -6.87
C SER A 136 24.88 -22.36 -7.78
N THR A 137 25.92 -21.53 -7.99
CA THR A 137 27.15 -21.94 -8.73
C THR A 137 28.40 -22.07 -7.85
N SER A 138 28.29 -21.78 -6.56
CA SER A 138 29.38 -21.70 -5.58
C SER A 138 30.50 -20.76 -6.06
N SER A 139 30.10 -19.57 -6.51
CA SER A 139 30.98 -18.53 -7.08
C SER A 139 31.08 -17.35 -6.13
N LEU A 140 32.27 -17.09 -5.60
CA LEU A 140 32.57 -16.02 -4.67
C LEU A 140 33.64 -15.09 -5.27
N SER A 141 33.42 -13.78 -5.18
CA SER A 141 34.33 -12.75 -5.70
C SER A 141 34.03 -11.38 -5.10
N GLY A 142 34.94 -10.40 -5.25
CA GLY A 142 34.79 -9.10 -4.57
C GLY A 142 35.34 -9.14 -3.14
N GLY A 143 35.44 -7.98 -2.49
CA GLY A 143 35.93 -7.80 -1.12
C GLY A 143 37.04 -8.76 -0.69
N ASP A 144 36.80 -9.42 0.44
CA ASP A 144 37.59 -10.55 0.95
C ASP A 144 37.17 -11.90 0.34
N ALA A 145 35.99 -11.97 -0.30
CA ALA A 145 35.49 -13.14 -1.04
C ALA A 145 36.28 -13.47 -2.35
N ASP A 146 37.29 -12.69 -2.75
CA ASP A 146 38.02 -12.85 -4.01
C ASP A 146 38.82 -14.17 -4.07
N ASN A 147 38.26 -15.15 -4.77
CA ASN A 147 38.77 -16.52 -4.97
C ASN A 147 38.52 -17.49 -3.80
N ASP A 148 37.58 -17.17 -2.91
CA ASP A 148 37.05 -18.09 -1.89
C ASP A 148 36.31 -19.28 -2.53
N THR A 149 36.16 -20.38 -1.78
CA THR A 149 35.55 -21.62 -2.31
C THR A 149 34.74 -22.40 -1.26
N ILE A 150 33.44 -22.51 -1.49
CA ILE A 150 32.54 -23.41 -0.75
C ILE A 150 32.83 -24.88 -1.14
N ILE A 151 32.81 -25.77 -0.15
CA ILE A 151 32.96 -27.23 -0.30
C ILE A 151 31.59 -27.94 -0.22
N GLY A 152 30.69 -27.42 0.62
CA GLY A 152 29.29 -27.82 0.86
C GLY A 152 28.82 -27.28 2.21
N GLY A 153 27.50 -27.27 2.49
CA GLY A 153 26.93 -26.73 3.74
C GLY A 153 27.32 -25.27 3.96
N ILE A 154 26.68 -24.40 3.20
CA ILE A 154 26.73 -22.93 3.28
C ILE A 154 25.44 -22.46 2.65
N ASP A 155 24.61 -21.87 3.49
CA ASP A 155 23.19 -21.63 3.24
C ASP A 155 22.84 -20.16 3.51
N GLY A 156 23.67 -19.42 4.27
CA GLY A 156 23.56 -17.97 4.40
C GLY A 156 24.84 -17.17 4.14
N VAL A 157 24.67 -15.86 3.94
CA VAL A 157 25.75 -14.87 3.74
C VAL A 157 25.34 -13.52 4.33
N ILE A 158 26.22 -12.93 5.14
CA ILE A 158 26.16 -11.52 5.52
C ILE A 158 27.12 -10.75 4.59
N GLY A 159 26.63 -9.69 3.95
CA GLY A 159 27.33 -8.79 3.03
C GLY A 159 28.25 -7.79 3.74
N SER A 160 28.30 -6.54 3.28
CA SER A 160 29.32 -5.56 3.69
C SER A 160 28.81 -4.10 3.65
N ASP A 161 29.63 -3.13 4.08
CA ASP A 161 29.32 -1.67 4.00
C ASP A 161 29.31 -1.13 2.51
N PHE A 162 28.95 -1.94 1.50
CA PHE A 162 29.01 -1.59 0.06
C PHE A 162 28.03 -2.37 -0.83
N ASP A 163 27.62 -1.75 -1.95
CA ASP A 163 26.74 -2.30 -3.00
C ASP A 163 27.11 -3.73 -3.50
N ASP A 164 26.49 -4.73 -2.88
CA ASP A 164 26.79 -6.17 -2.93
C ASP A 164 25.89 -6.93 -3.93
N THR A 165 26.09 -8.25 -4.05
CA THR A 165 25.18 -9.12 -4.82
C THR A 165 25.17 -10.52 -4.24
N LEU A 166 24.04 -10.91 -3.66
CA LEU A 166 23.79 -12.21 -3.03
C LEU A 166 22.81 -13.03 -3.88
N THR A 167 22.97 -14.35 -3.93
CA THR A 167 22.09 -15.25 -4.69
C THR A 167 22.10 -16.65 -4.08
N GLY A 168 20.92 -17.14 -3.74
CA GLY A 168 20.67 -18.46 -3.13
C GLY A 168 20.67 -19.62 -4.12
N PHE A 169 19.86 -20.67 -3.90
CA PHE A 169 19.87 -21.88 -4.72
C PHE A 169 18.50 -22.54 -4.98
N ASP A 170 18.34 -23.23 -6.13
CA ASP A 170 17.06 -23.82 -6.59
C ASP A 170 16.72 -25.21 -5.96
N HIS A 171 17.15 -25.47 -4.73
CA HIS A 171 17.23 -26.82 -4.15
C HIS A 171 16.13 -27.19 -3.14
N GLN A 172 14.86 -26.80 -3.35
CA GLN A 172 13.71 -27.27 -2.56
C GLN A 172 13.78 -28.78 -2.21
N GLY A 173 14.13 -29.10 -0.96
CA GLY A 173 14.99 -30.26 -0.67
C GLY A 173 14.60 -31.12 0.53
N THR A 174 13.31 -31.29 0.83
CA THR A 174 12.76 -31.90 2.09
C THR A 174 13.18 -33.34 2.51
N SER A 175 14.43 -33.79 2.34
CA SER A 175 14.98 -35.04 2.91
C SER A 175 16.52 -35.15 2.94
N ASP A 176 17.06 -35.49 4.13
CA ASP A 176 18.50 -35.59 4.51
C ASP A 176 19.20 -34.21 4.58
N PRO A 177 20.09 -34.00 5.57
CA PRO A 177 19.71 -33.42 6.86
C PRO A 177 19.85 -31.89 6.94
N ASP A 178 20.32 -31.26 5.87
CA ASP A 178 20.64 -29.83 5.82
C ASP A 178 19.35 -28.97 5.83
N VAL A 179 19.51 -27.68 6.14
CA VAL A 179 18.52 -26.65 5.80
C VAL A 179 18.56 -26.39 4.28
N TYR A 180 17.50 -25.81 3.73
CA TYR A 180 17.38 -25.49 2.29
C TYR A 180 16.66 -24.16 2.04
N SER A 181 16.52 -23.34 3.10
CA SER A 181 16.27 -21.91 3.01
C SER A 181 17.60 -21.17 2.91
N ASN A 182 17.59 -19.93 2.44
CA ASN A 182 18.75 -19.05 2.47
C ASN A 182 18.57 -17.91 3.47
N PHE A 183 19.61 -17.64 4.28
CA PHE A 183 19.67 -16.48 5.18
C PHE A 183 20.60 -15.42 4.58
N PHE A 184 20.07 -14.27 4.18
CA PHE A 184 20.86 -13.16 3.66
C PHE A 184 20.64 -11.88 4.45
N ASP A 185 21.72 -11.11 4.60
CA ASP A 185 21.79 -9.80 5.24
C ASP A 185 22.74 -8.99 4.37
N GLY A 186 22.24 -8.03 3.58
CA GLY A 186 23.06 -7.21 2.69
C GLY A 186 23.99 -6.30 3.48
N GLY A 187 23.38 -5.51 4.37
CA GLY A 187 24.05 -4.78 5.44
C GLY A 187 23.95 -3.27 5.27
N ALA A 188 24.65 -2.69 4.30
CA ALA A 188 24.53 -1.26 3.95
C ALA A 188 25.13 -0.95 2.57
N GLY A 189 24.28 -0.61 1.59
CA GLY A 189 24.68 -0.42 0.19
C GLY A 189 23.45 -0.32 -0.72
N ASP A 190 23.65 -0.16 -2.02
CA ASP A 190 22.58 -0.38 -3.01
C ASP A 190 22.63 -1.88 -3.41
N ASP A 191 22.10 -2.78 -2.57
CA ASP A 191 22.37 -4.23 -2.67
C ASP A 191 21.43 -4.95 -3.65
N THR A 192 21.70 -6.23 -3.90
CA THR A 192 20.89 -7.07 -4.79
C THR A 192 20.83 -8.50 -4.27
N ILE A 193 19.65 -8.94 -3.87
CA ILE A 193 19.39 -10.22 -3.22
C ILE A 193 18.40 -11.04 -4.06
N ASP A 194 18.66 -12.34 -4.22
CA ASP A 194 17.89 -13.25 -5.06
C ASP A 194 17.86 -14.64 -4.40
N GLY A 195 16.89 -14.86 -3.51
CA GLY A 195 16.77 -16.05 -2.65
C GLY A 195 16.68 -17.35 -3.46
N ARG A 196 15.87 -17.33 -4.52
CA ARG A 196 15.49 -18.44 -5.43
C ARG A 196 14.36 -19.31 -4.93
N GLY A 197 14.22 -19.52 -3.63
CA GLY A 197 13.17 -20.34 -3.03
C GLY A 197 13.58 -21.76 -2.62
N GLY A 198 12.85 -22.28 -1.65
CA GLY A 198 13.32 -22.14 -0.26
C GLY A 198 12.19 -21.48 0.55
N ASP A 199 12.28 -21.44 1.87
CA ASP A 199 11.40 -20.61 2.71
C ASP A 199 12.37 -19.60 3.38
N ASP A 200 12.77 -18.57 2.65
CA ASP A 200 14.02 -17.81 2.84
C ASP A 200 13.89 -16.63 3.85
N GLU A 201 14.99 -16.22 4.49
CA GLU A 201 15.05 -15.03 5.37
C GLU A 201 16.02 -14.01 4.76
N LEU A 202 15.47 -12.92 4.21
CA LEU A 202 16.16 -11.96 3.35
C LEU A 202 16.11 -10.56 3.97
N ILE A 203 17.23 -10.12 4.53
CA ILE A 203 17.41 -8.78 5.08
C ILE A 203 18.17 -7.94 4.04
N GLY A 204 17.64 -6.76 3.74
CA GLY A 204 18.30 -5.73 2.92
C GLY A 204 19.45 -5.07 3.68
N GLY A 205 19.28 -3.80 4.05
CA GLY A 205 20.24 -3.07 4.89
C GLY A 205 19.91 -1.59 5.02
N ASP A 206 20.93 -0.77 5.29
CA ASP A 206 20.85 0.69 5.06
C ASP A 206 21.12 0.99 3.57
N GLY A 207 20.09 1.15 2.74
CA GLY A 207 20.23 1.62 1.35
C GLY A 207 19.13 1.19 0.37
N SER A 208 19.31 1.50 -0.92
CA SER A 208 18.27 1.30 -1.97
C SER A 208 18.38 -0.09 -2.62
N ASP A 209 17.72 -1.09 -2.05
CA ASP A 209 17.95 -2.49 -2.37
C ASP A 209 17.05 -3.04 -3.50
N SER A 210 17.39 -4.25 -3.94
CA SER A 210 16.60 -5.01 -4.91
C SER A 210 16.53 -6.48 -4.46
N ILE A 211 15.45 -6.83 -3.76
CA ILE A 211 15.24 -8.16 -3.19
C ILE A 211 14.22 -8.95 -4.02
N LEU A 212 14.59 -10.18 -4.39
CA LEU A 212 13.70 -11.18 -4.96
C LEU A 212 13.66 -12.40 -4.02
N GLY A 213 12.48 -12.82 -3.60
CA GLY A 213 12.26 -14.08 -2.87
C GLY A 213 12.42 -15.29 -3.80
N GLY A 214 11.30 -15.88 -4.22
CA GLY A 214 11.27 -16.80 -5.35
C GLY A 214 10.12 -17.83 -5.35
N ASP A 215 10.47 -19.09 -5.10
CA ASP A 215 9.56 -20.24 -5.01
C ASP A 215 9.51 -20.73 -3.54
N GLY A 216 8.63 -20.17 -2.69
CA GLY A 216 8.33 -20.64 -1.33
C GLY A 216 8.03 -19.49 -0.36
N ASN A 217 7.81 -19.79 0.93
CA ASN A 217 7.27 -18.84 1.92
C ASN A 217 8.39 -17.98 2.54
N ASP A 218 8.63 -16.80 1.97
CA ASP A 218 9.79 -15.97 2.27
C ASP A 218 9.49 -14.88 3.33
N THR A 219 10.51 -14.48 4.09
CA THR A 219 10.47 -13.36 5.06
C THR A 219 11.47 -12.30 4.62
N ILE A 220 10.99 -11.11 4.29
CA ILE A 220 11.77 -10.01 3.72
C ILE A 220 11.67 -8.78 4.62
N ASP A 221 12.82 -8.23 5.02
CA ASP A 221 12.93 -7.02 5.85
C ASP A 221 14.04 -6.11 5.27
N SER A 222 13.66 -5.05 4.58
CA SER A 222 14.59 -4.03 4.07
C SER A 222 14.49 -2.70 4.83
N SER A 223 13.79 -2.67 5.96
CA SER A 223 13.44 -1.45 6.73
C SER A 223 14.60 -0.66 7.39
N GLY A 224 15.85 -1.01 7.07
CA GLY A 224 17.07 -0.27 7.39
C GLY A 224 17.29 0.13 8.86
N ASN A 225 18.10 1.17 9.06
CA ASN A 225 18.32 1.77 10.38
C ASN A 225 17.75 3.18 10.48
N THR A 226 16.58 3.24 11.13
CA THR A 226 15.89 4.44 11.64
C THR A 226 15.19 5.31 10.60
N PRO A 227 14.17 4.75 9.92
CA PRO A 227 13.37 5.46 8.91
C PRO A 227 12.79 6.80 9.38
N LEU A 228 12.72 7.76 8.46
CA LEU A 228 12.29 9.15 8.62
C LEU A 228 11.48 9.64 7.40
N PRO A 229 10.25 10.16 7.58
CA PRO A 229 9.43 10.58 6.45
C PRO A 229 9.90 11.89 5.80
N ASP A 230 9.69 12.02 4.49
CA ASP A 230 10.23 13.01 3.53
C ASP A 230 10.10 14.47 4.02
N ASP A 231 8.88 14.94 4.28
CA ASP A 231 8.58 16.32 4.73
C ASP A 231 8.47 16.45 6.27
N GLY A 232 8.26 15.32 6.97
CA GLY A 232 8.44 15.13 8.41
C GLY A 232 7.42 15.80 9.35
N PHE A 233 7.00 15.09 10.42
CA PHE A 233 5.97 15.52 11.39
C PHE A 233 6.32 16.75 12.27
N GLY A 234 6.46 17.91 11.64
CA GLY A 234 6.46 19.29 12.14
C GLY A 234 7.57 19.67 13.12
N ILE A 235 7.50 19.15 14.34
CA ILE A 235 8.52 19.33 15.41
C ILE A 235 8.74 18.08 16.28
N ALA A 236 8.09 16.96 15.95
CA ALA A 236 8.19 15.70 16.67
C ALA A 236 9.24 14.80 16.00
N VAL A 237 9.04 14.55 14.70
CA VAL A 237 9.96 13.87 13.78
C VAL A 237 10.55 14.93 12.83
N PRO A 238 11.84 14.86 12.45
CA PRO A 238 12.40 15.70 11.39
C PRO A 238 12.08 15.13 9.99
N PRO A 239 12.05 15.96 8.93
CA PRO A 239 12.17 15.46 7.55
C PRO A 239 13.51 14.78 7.32
N ASP A 240 13.57 13.87 6.36
CA ASP A 240 14.83 13.25 5.94
C ASP A 240 15.78 14.24 5.20
N PRO A 241 17.12 14.15 5.38
CA PRO A 241 18.12 14.85 4.57
C PRO A 241 18.28 14.51 3.07
N ASP A 242 17.99 13.31 2.56
CA ASP A 242 18.24 12.89 1.16
C ASP A 242 17.22 11.80 0.67
N PRO A 243 15.97 12.20 0.31
CA PRO A 243 14.77 11.34 0.18
C PRO A 243 14.72 10.35 -1.02
N ASN A 244 15.85 9.74 -1.32
CA ASN A 244 16.07 8.71 -2.33
C ASN A 244 17.33 7.88 -1.93
N ASN A 245 17.52 7.54 -0.65
CA ASN A 245 18.60 6.65 -0.20
C ASN A 245 18.16 5.24 0.19
N ASP A 246 16.92 5.01 0.65
CA ASP A 246 16.46 3.68 1.06
C ASP A 246 15.34 3.13 0.15
N ARG A 247 15.03 3.81 -0.97
CA ARG A 247 14.06 3.29 -1.96
C ARG A 247 14.42 1.90 -2.48
N ASP A 248 13.56 0.96 -2.15
CA ASP A 248 13.65 -0.45 -2.45
C ASP A 248 12.87 -0.90 -3.69
N PHE A 249 13.15 -2.15 -4.06
CA PHE A 249 12.30 -2.97 -4.89
C PHE A 249 12.22 -4.39 -4.32
N VAL A 250 11.01 -4.82 -3.92
CA VAL A 250 10.75 -6.17 -3.39
C VAL A 250 9.75 -6.93 -4.28
N ASP A 251 10.07 -8.20 -4.57
CA ASP A 251 9.24 -9.16 -5.33
C ASP A 251 9.32 -10.51 -4.59
N GLY A 252 8.34 -10.81 -3.71
CA GLY A 252 8.31 -12.03 -2.88
C GLY A 252 8.16 -13.28 -3.76
N GLY A 253 7.04 -13.34 -4.47
CA GLY A 253 6.93 -13.98 -5.77
C GLY A 253 6.04 -15.22 -5.83
N SER A 254 6.16 -16.18 -4.90
CA SER A 254 5.38 -17.44 -4.90
C SER A 254 5.44 -18.25 -3.59
N GLY A 255 5.21 -17.60 -2.45
CA GLY A 255 4.82 -18.23 -1.19
C GLY A 255 3.54 -17.64 -0.62
N ASP A 256 3.28 -17.91 0.67
CA ASP A 256 2.52 -16.97 1.51
C ASP A 256 3.58 -16.15 2.27
N ASP A 257 3.91 -14.97 1.75
CA ASP A 257 5.15 -14.23 2.06
C ASP A 257 4.94 -13.11 3.11
N SER A 258 6.02 -12.66 3.75
CA SER A 258 6.00 -11.64 4.80
C SER A 258 7.01 -10.54 4.49
N ILE A 259 6.54 -9.37 4.06
CA ILE A 259 7.37 -8.25 3.58
C ILE A 259 7.21 -7.03 4.51
N THR A 260 8.35 -6.41 4.87
CA THR A 260 8.41 -5.10 5.54
C THR A 260 9.47 -4.23 4.87
N THR A 261 9.10 -3.00 4.49
CA THR A 261 10.01 -2.01 3.86
C THR A 261 10.17 -0.75 4.75
N GLY A 262 10.72 0.36 4.24
CA GLY A 262 11.47 1.32 5.06
C GLY A 262 10.94 2.76 5.13
N ASP A 263 11.73 3.68 4.56
CA ASP A 263 11.42 5.08 4.25
C ASP A 263 11.95 5.43 2.86
N ASP A 264 11.42 6.50 2.26
CA ASP A 264 11.31 6.72 0.81
C ASP A 264 10.22 5.86 0.13
N ALA A 265 9.48 6.49 -0.79
CA ALA A 265 8.47 5.85 -1.63
C ALA A 265 8.96 4.59 -2.40
N ASP A 266 8.55 3.39 -1.96
CA ASP A 266 9.07 2.07 -2.36
C ASP A 266 8.30 1.43 -3.53
N THR A 267 8.60 0.15 -3.82
CA THR A 267 7.86 -0.66 -4.80
C THR A 267 7.85 -2.13 -4.39
N ILE A 268 6.69 -2.60 -3.95
CA ILE A 268 6.47 -3.93 -3.38
C ILE A 268 5.53 -4.75 -4.27
N LEU A 269 5.93 -5.98 -4.57
CA LEU A 269 5.08 -7.01 -5.16
C LEU A 269 5.04 -8.19 -4.18
N GLY A 270 3.84 -8.56 -3.71
CA GLY A 270 3.64 -9.78 -2.90
C GLY A 270 3.89 -11.01 -3.77
N GLY A 271 2.87 -11.46 -4.51
CA GLY A 271 3.06 -12.31 -5.67
C GLY A 271 1.96 -13.34 -5.88
N ALA A 272 1.97 -14.42 -5.08
CA ALA A 272 1.16 -15.61 -5.36
C ALA A 272 0.94 -16.57 -4.17
N GLY A 273 0.47 -16.06 -3.05
CA GLY A 273 -0.16 -16.83 -1.96
C GLY A 273 -0.87 -15.91 -0.97
N ASP A 274 -1.14 -16.35 0.27
CA ASP A 274 -1.87 -15.52 1.24
C ASP A 274 -0.89 -14.51 1.93
N ASP A 275 -0.49 -13.43 1.24
CA ASP A 275 0.67 -12.58 1.59
C ASP A 275 0.41 -11.54 2.71
N THR A 276 1.48 -11.06 3.37
CA THR A 276 1.45 -9.99 4.39
C THR A 276 2.48 -8.90 4.08
N VAL A 277 2.04 -7.63 4.02
CA VAL A 277 2.88 -6.47 3.63
C VAL A 277 2.70 -5.30 4.61
N ASP A 278 3.81 -4.65 4.97
CA ASP A 278 3.89 -3.40 5.74
C ASP A 278 4.85 -2.46 4.99
N GLY A 279 4.33 -1.43 4.30
CA GLY A 279 5.11 -0.57 3.40
C GLY A 279 6.06 0.39 4.12
N GLY A 280 5.55 1.07 5.14
CA GLY A 280 6.36 1.85 6.07
C GLY A 280 6.03 3.34 6.05
N LEU A 281 6.83 4.14 5.33
CA LEU A 281 6.74 5.60 5.28
C LEU A 281 6.99 6.17 3.87
N ASP A 282 6.25 7.24 3.54
CA ASP A 282 6.26 7.97 2.26
C ASP A 282 5.57 7.23 1.08
N ASP A 283 5.35 7.93 -0.06
CA ASP A 283 4.38 7.58 -1.13
C ASP A 283 4.58 6.20 -1.83
N ASP A 284 4.03 5.12 -1.28
CA ASP A 284 4.32 3.74 -1.70
C ASP A 284 3.58 3.21 -2.94
N TYR A 285 4.12 2.14 -3.53
CA TYR A 285 3.47 1.35 -4.59
C TYR A 285 3.45 -0.14 -4.26
N ILE A 286 2.26 -0.70 -4.01
CA ILE A 286 2.09 -2.08 -3.54
C ILE A 286 1.13 -2.86 -4.48
N GLU A 287 1.53 -4.06 -4.93
CA GLU A 287 0.65 -5.03 -5.62
C GLU A 287 0.69 -6.41 -4.92
N GLY A 288 -0.37 -6.80 -4.20
CA GLY A 288 -0.50 -8.14 -3.58
C GLY A 288 -0.53 -9.29 -4.59
N ASN A 289 -1.25 -9.10 -5.71
CA ASN A 289 -1.41 -10.02 -6.85
C ASN A 289 -2.34 -11.24 -6.63
N ASP A 290 -1.83 -12.48 -6.62
CA ASP A 290 -2.61 -13.72 -6.83
C ASP A 290 -2.96 -14.40 -5.47
N GLY A 291 -3.47 -13.63 -4.49
CA GLY A 291 -3.44 -13.97 -3.06
C GLY A 291 -4.73 -13.89 -2.22
N HIS A 292 -4.59 -13.54 -0.94
CA HIS A 292 -5.63 -13.32 0.09
C HIS A 292 -5.04 -12.37 1.17
N ASP A 293 -4.71 -11.15 0.75
CA ASP A 293 -3.54 -10.47 1.31
C ASP A 293 -3.89 -9.57 2.51
N GLU A 294 -2.98 -9.43 3.49
CA GLU A 294 -3.08 -8.47 4.62
C GLU A 294 -2.03 -7.36 4.42
N ILE A 295 -2.45 -6.26 3.77
CA ILE A 295 -1.61 -5.13 3.40
C ILE A 295 -1.85 -3.95 4.35
N THR A 296 -0.78 -3.40 4.90
CA THR A 296 -0.73 -2.04 5.48
C THR A 296 0.16 -1.21 4.55
N ALA A 297 -0.32 -0.04 4.12
CA ALA A 297 0.47 0.87 3.30
C ALA A 297 1.50 1.59 4.19
N GLY A 298 1.11 2.63 4.94
CA GLY A 298 2.01 3.22 5.92
C GLY A 298 1.60 4.61 6.43
N GLU A 299 2.53 5.56 6.32
CA GLU A 299 2.23 6.99 6.32
C GLU A 299 2.84 7.63 5.06
N GLY A 300 2.08 7.62 3.96
CA GLY A 300 2.40 8.19 2.65
C GLY A 300 1.12 8.42 1.85
N SER A 301 1.20 8.97 0.62
CA SER A 301 0.04 9.03 -0.29
C SER A 301 0.06 7.86 -1.26
N ASP A 302 -0.45 6.72 -0.81
CA ASP A 302 -0.02 5.40 -1.27
C ASP A 302 -0.88 4.86 -2.42
N THR A 303 -0.30 3.95 -3.21
CA THR A 303 -0.97 3.29 -4.34
C THR A 303 -0.98 1.78 -4.14
N VAL A 304 -2.10 1.25 -3.63
CA VAL A 304 -2.25 -0.17 -3.29
C VAL A 304 -3.23 -0.88 -4.22
N PHE A 305 -2.82 -2.06 -4.69
CA PHE A 305 -3.68 -3.05 -5.33
C PHE A 305 -3.58 -4.37 -4.55
N GLY A 306 -4.71 -4.97 -4.17
CA GLY A 306 -4.78 -6.38 -3.73
C GLY A 306 -4.61 -7.31 -4.94
N GLY A 307 -5.65 -8.07 -5.33
CA GLY A 307 -5.77 -8.48 -6.73
C GLY A 307 -6.77 -9.58 -7.06
N ASP A 308 -6.48 -10.81 -6.64
CA ASP A 308 -7.16 -12.05 -7.06
C ASP A 308 -7.70 -12.93 -5.89
N GLY A 309 -7.91 -12.37 -4.70
CA GLY A 309 -8.62 -13.02 -3.58
C GLY A 309 -9.49 -12.10 -2.72
N ASP A 310 -9.95 -12.63 -1.57
CA ASP A 310 -10.68 -11.87 -0.53
C ASP A 310 -9.65 -11.12 0.33
N ASP A 311 -9.32 -9.88 -0.04
CA ASP A 311 -8.14 -9.14 0.48
C ASP A 311 -8.49 -8.21 1.65
N THR A 312 -7.49 -7.81 2.45
CA THR A 312 -7.59 -6.80 3.54
C THR A 312 -6.52 -5.73 3.38
N ILE A 313 -6.95 -4.49 3.15
CA ILE A 313 -6.08 -3.32 2.92
C ILE A 313 -6.34 -2.27 4.00
N TYR A 314 -5.26 -1.77 4.60
CA TYR A 314 -5.21 -0.53 5.37
C TYR A 314 -4.32 0.46 4.62
N GLY A 315 -4.81 1.68 4.43
CA GLY A 315 -4.00 2.83 4.03
C GLY A 315 -3.11 3.26 5.19
N GLY A 316 -3.57 4.23 5.97
CA GLY A 316 -2.84 4.76 7.12
C GLY A 316 -2.60 3.77 8.28
N ILE A 317 -1.47 3.92 8.99
CA ILE A 317 -1.18 3.17 10.22
C ILE A 317 -2.21 3.44 11.34
N ASN A 318 -2.52 2.41 12.13
CA ASN A 318 -3.47 2.51 13.26
C ASN A 318 -2.89 3.16 14.55
N ASP A 319 -2.11 4.25 14.45
CA ASP A 319 -1.71 5.08 15.61
C ASP A 319 -2.59 6.35 15.71
N PRO A 320 -3.29 6.59 16.84
CA PRO A 320 -3.97 7.85 17.18
C PRO A 320 -3.08 9.12 17.32
N LEU A 321 -1.95 9.15 16.62
CA LEU A 321 -1.04 10.26 16.38
C LEU A 321 -0.89 10.58 14.88
N ALA A 322 -1.10 9.59 14.00
CA ALA A 322 -1.29 9.73 12.55
C ALA A 322 -2.76 10.09 12.24
N ASN A 323 -3.72 9.37 12.85
CA ASN A 323 -5.15 9.66 12.74
C ASN A 323 -5.56 10.99 13.44
N ILE A 324 -5.36 12.15 12.79
CA ILE A 324 -5.55 13.49 13.35
C ILE A 324 -6.21 14.51 12.39
N PRO A 325 -7.55 14.67 12.38
CA PRO A 325 -8.29 15.46 11.37
C PRO A 325 -7.78 16.88 11.05
N ASP A 326 -8.00 17.33 9.79
CA ASP A 326 -7.60 18.63 9.17
C ASP A 326 -7.40 19.84 10.13
N PRO A 327 -8.32 20.13 11.08
CA PRO A 327 -8.16 21.29 11.97
C PRO A 327 -6.99 21.22 12.97
N ILE A 328 -6.28 20.09 13.07
CA ILE A 328 -5.10 19.90 13.93
C ILE A 328 -3.83 19.42 13.24
N ASP A 329 -3.90 18.93 12.00
CA ASP A 329 -2.72 18.45 11.29
C ASP A 329 -1.71 19.57 10.91
N PRO A 330 -0.39 19.34 10.93
CA PRO A 330 0.60 20.17 10.24
C PRO A 330 0.46 20.32 8.71
N GLU A 331 0.10 19.28 7.95
CA GLU A 331 -0.05 19.24 6.48
C GLU A 331 -1.41 18.56 6.14
N LEU A 332 -1.92 18.57 4.90
CA LEU A 332 -3.37 18.31 4.63
C LEU A 332 -3.65 17.61 3.29
N ASP A 333 -2.60 17.04 2.70
CA ASP A 333 -2.59 16.47 1.35
C ASP A 333 -1.47 15.39 1.32
N ASN A 334 -1.28 14.60 2.39
CA ASN A 334 -0.13 13.68 2.54
C ASN A 334 -0.46 12.22 2.88
N GLY A 335 -1.72 11.89 3.15
CA GLY A 335 -2.28 10.54 3.18
C GLY A 335 -3.38 10.35 2.13
N ASP A 336 -3.31 11.04 0.98
CA ASP A 336 -4.37 11.01 -0.05
C ASP A 336 -4.33 9.67 -0.84
N ASP A 337 -4.82 8.58 -0.24
CA ASP A 337 -4.57 7.21 -0.73
C ASP A 337 -5.37 6.79 -1.99
N SER A 338 -4.80 5.83 -2.73
CA SER A 338 -5.38 5.19 -3.91
C SER A 338 -5.46 3.67 -3.73
N LEU A 339 -6.46 3.21 -2.97
CA LEU A 339 -6.63 1.81 -2.57
C LEU A 339 -7.60 1.04 -3.50
N VAL A 340 -7.17 -0.11 -4.02
CA VAL A 340 -7.99 -0.98 -4.87
C VAL A 340 -7.92 -2.43 -4.39
N GLY A 341 -9.07 -3.05 -4.09
CA GLY A 341 -9.15 -4.47 -3.71
C GLY A 341 -8.87 -5.37 -4.92
N GLY A 342 -9.91 -5.93 -5.51
CA GLY A 342 -9.83 -6.46 -6.87
C GLY A 342 -10.89 -7.50 -7.19
N LYS A 343 -10.76 -8.71 -6.62
CA LYS A 343 -11.59 -9.88 -6.95
C LYS A 343 -11.82 -10.86 -5.78
N GLY A 344 -12.26 -10.37 -4.62
CA GLY A 344 -12.83 -11.22 -3.57
C GLY A 344 -14.06 -10.61 -2.91
N ASP A 345 -14.39 -11.03 -1.69
CA ASP A 345 -15.28 -10.29 -0.79
C ASP A 345 -14.40 -9.35 0.09
N ASP A 346 -13.91 -8.25 -0.50
CA ASP A 346 -12.75 -7.47 0.00
C ASP A 346 -13.04 -6.57 1.22
N LEU A 347 -12.00 -6.17 1.96
CA LEU A 347 -12.07 -5.26 3.12
C LEU A 347 -11.01 -4.15 3.02
N ILE A 348 -11.45 -2.89 2.87
CA ILE A 348 -10.56 -1.73 2.67
C ILE A 348 -10.85 -0.66 3.72
N PHE A 349 -9.79 -0.13 4.34
CA PHE A 349 -9.80 1.05 5.21
C PHE A 349 -8.83 2.09 4.65
N GLY A 350 -9.27 3.33 4.47
CA GLY A 350 -8.37 4.48 4.24
C GLY A 350 -7.81 5.05 5.55
N GLU A 351 -8.72 5.30 6.50
CA GLU A 351 -8.53 5.85 7.86
C GLU A 351 -8.54 7.40 7.98
N ASP A 352 -7.54 8.16 7.51
CA ASP A 352 -7.50 9.65 7.57
C ASP A 352 -6.83 10.24 6.28
N ASP A 353 -7.10 11.52 5.95
CA ASP A 353 -6.86 12.21 4.65
C ASP A 353 -7.88 11.82 3.52
N ASN A 354 -7.70 12.23 2.25
CA ASN A 354 -8.81 12.33 1.27
C ASN A 354 -8.90 11.14 0.28
N ASP A 355 -9.15 9.95 0.80
CA ASP A 355 -8.91 8.68 0.12
C ASP A 355 -9.78 8.38 -1.12
N THR A 356 -9.25 7.54 -2.01
CA THR A 356 -9.96 6.96 -3.17
C THR A 356 -9.96 5.43 -3.11
N LEU A 357 -11.10 4.84 -2.73
CA LEU A 357 -11.29 3.40 -2.58
C LEU A 357 -12.13 2.80 -3.73
N GLU A 358 -11.62 1.79 -4.44
CA GLU A 358 -12.39 0.93 -5.36
C GLU A 358 -12.35 -0.54 -4.89
N GLY A 359 -13.51 -1.14 -4.59
CA GLY A 359 -13.61 -2.54 -4.14
C GLY A 359 -13.25 -3.51 -5.26
N GLY A 360 -14.22 -3.85 -6.13
CA GLY A 360 -13.91 -4.57 -7.37
C GLY A 360 -15.02 -5.48 -7.89
N ASP A 361 -14.71 -6.77 -8.03
CA ASP A 361 -15.59 -7.80 -8.63
C ASP A 361 -16.25 -8.70 -7.54
N GLY A 362 -16.71 -8.08 -6.43
CA GLY A 362 -16.84 -8.75 -5.12
C GLY A 362 -18.16 -8.67 -4.34
N ASN A 363 -18.08 -8.47 -3.01
CA ASN A 363 -19.18 -8.14 -2.07
C ASN A 363 -18.63 -7.26 -0.93
N ASP A 364 -18.05 -6.13 -1.32
CA ASP A 364 -16.89 -5.57 -0.63
C ASP A 364 -17.27 -4.70 0.58
N THR A 365 -16.35 -4.48 1.51
CA THR A 365 -16.55 -3.62 2.69
C THR A 365 -15.53 -2.50 2.67
N LEU A 366 -15.98 -1.30 2.33
CA LEU A 366 -15.14 -0.11 2.21
C LEU A 366 -15.43 0.81 3.39
N HIS A 367 -14.36 1.27 4.03
CA HIS A 367 -14.32 2.32 5.02
C HIS A 367 -13.34 3.38 4.52
N GLY A 368 -13.81 4.60 4.33
CA GLY A 368 -12.91 5.76 4.25
C GLY A 368 -12.38 6.08 5.65
N GLY A 369 -12.70 7.25 6.19
CA GLY A 369 -12.72 7.41 7.65
C GLY A 369 -12.91 8.83 8.16
N VAL A 370 -11.97 9.70 7.83
CA VAL A 370 -11.87 11.10 8.24
C VAL A 370 -11.62 11.96 7.00
N ASP A 371 -12.15 13.19 6.97
CA ASP A 371 -12.01 14.16 5.86
C ASP A 371 -12.74 13.77 4.52
N ASP A 372 -12.38 14.26 3.32
CA ASP A 372 -13.30 14.37 2.14
C ASP A 372 -13.29 13.15 1.15
N ASP A 373 -13.47 11.93 1.70
CA ASP A 373 -13.52 10.59 1.04
C ASP A 373 -14.17 10.42 -0.36
N THR A 374 -13.65 9.47 -1.18
CA THR A 374 -14.29 8.96 -2.43
C THR A 374 -14.35 7.42 -2.51
N LEU A 375 -15.57 6.84 -2.49
CA LEU A 375 -15.80 5.39 -2.45
C LEU A 375 -16.52 4.82 -3.69
N ILE A 376 -16.05 3.67 -4.18
CA ILE A 376 -16.59 2.92 -5.32
C ILE A 376 -16.67 1.41 -4.98
N GLY A 377 -17.83 0.91 -4.54
CA GLY A 377 -17.99 -0.50 -4.16
C GLY A 377 -17.61 -1.48 -5.29
N GLY A 378 -18.32 -1.43 -6.41
CA GLY A 378 -18.02 -2.28 -7.58
C GLY A 378 -19.16 -3.23 -7.93
N ALA A 379 -18.85 -4.48 -8.28
CA ALA A 379 -19.72 -5.37 -9.04
C ALA A 379 -20.49 -6.41 -8.19
N GLY A 380 -20.90 -6.05 -6.96
CA GLY A 380 -21.43 -7.01 -5.99
C GLY A 380 -22.73 -6.63 -5.27
N ALA A 381 -22.58 -6.40 -3.97
CA ALA A 381 -23.62 -6.19 -2.96
C ALA A 381 -23.03 -5.51 -1.71
N ASP A 382 -22.33 -4.42 -1.94
CA ASP A 382 -21.19 -3.94 -1.14
C ASP A 382 -21.60 -3.08 0.08
N SER A 383 -20.70 -2.82 1.00
CA SER A 383 -20.92 -2.13 2.26
C SER A 383 -19.97 -0.95 2.40
N MET A 384 -20.33 0.18 1.80
CA MET A 384 -19.57 1.43 1.86
C MET A 384 -19.97 2.26 3.09
N THR A 385 -18.96 2.74 3.81
CA THR A 385 -19.04 3.80 4.83
C THR A 385 -17.93 4.80 4.49
N GLY A 386 -18.21 6.10 4.42
CA GLY A 386 -17.13 7.09 4.58
C GLY A 386 -16.87 7.25 6.08
N GLY A 387 -17.13 8.42 6.66
CA GLY A 387 -17.39 8.44 8.10
C GLY A 387 -17.52 9.81 8.76
N ALA A 388 -16.59 10.71 8.45
CA ALA A 388 -16.65 12.10 8.85
C ALA A 388 -16.67 12.99 7.60
N ASP A 389 -16.90 14.28 7.84
CA ASP A 389 -16.77 15.32 6.83
C ASP A 389 -17.62 15.17 5.54
N ARG A 390 -17.11 14.76 4.36
CA ARG A 390 -17.85 15.04 3.09
C ARG A 390 -17.80 13.97 1.98
N ASP A 391 -17.99 12.71 2.35
CA ASP A 391 -18.00 11.52 1.51
C ASP A 391 -18.63 11.64 0.10
N THR A 392 -17.99 11.04 -0.91
CA THR A 392 -18.51 10.89 -2.28
C THR A 392 -18.59 9.43 -2.74
N PHE A 393 -19.80 8.87 -2.71
CA PHE A 393 -20.09 7.51 -3.19
C PHE A 393 -20.44 7.52 -4.70
N ILE A 394 -19.62 6.86 -5.53
CA ILE A 394 -19.80 6.83 -6.98
C ILE A 394 -20.32 5.47 -7.43
N ILE A 395 -21.56 5.45 -7.94
CA ILE A 395 -22.19 4.23 -8.41
C ILE A 395 -22.06 4.12 -9.93
N THR A 396 -21.19 3.22 -10.40
CA THR A 396 -20.72 3.13 -11.80
C THR A 396 -21.76 2.55 -12.77
N SER A 397 -22.52 1.53 -12.37
CA SER A 397 -23.67 1.03 -13.15
C SER A 397 -24.83 0.45 -12.32
N VAL A 398 -25.83 -0.14 -12.98
CA VAL A 398 -27.09 -0.62 -12.37
C VAL A 398 -27.08 -2.13 -12.07
N SER A 399 -26.12 -2.89 -12.60
CA SER A 399 -25.82 -4.25 -12.10
C SER A 399 -25.11 -4.19 -10.76
N ASP A 400 -24.26 -3.18 -10.66
CA ASP A 400 -23.24 -2.92 -9.65
C ASP A 400 -23.97 -2.46 -8.37
N ALA A 401 -24.88 -1.48 -8.54
CA ALA A 401 -25.85 -0.99 -7.57
C ALA A 401 -26.99 -1.96 -7.12
N ASN A 402 -26.73 -3.27 -7.00
CA ASN A 402 -27.73 -4.31 -6.74
C ASN A 402 -27.49 -5.19 -5.50
N GLY A 403 -27.18 -4.56 -4.38
CA GLY A 403 -27.32 -5.16 -3.05
C GLY A 403 -26.88 -4.24 -1.92
N ASP A 404 -26.07 -3.29 -2.34
CA ASP A 404 -25.24 -2.36 -1.63
C ASP A 404 -25.94 -1.52 -0.57
N ILE A 405 -25.15 -1.21 0.45
CA ILE A 405 -25.48 -0.46 1.63
C ILE A 405 -24.44 0.66 1.73
N VAL A 406 -24.91 1.88 1.53
CA VAL A 406 -24.17 3.10 1.86
C VAL A 406 -24.61 3.57 3.27
N ASP A 407 -23.66 3.81 4.17
CA ASP A 407 -23.71 4.89 5.18
C ASP A 407 -22.84 6.02 4.63
N GLY A 408 -23.29 7.27 4.72
CA GLY A 408 -22.36 8.41 4.76
C GLY A 408 -21.70 8.47 6.15
N GLY A 409 -21.78 9.63 6.79
CA GLY A 409 -21.23 9.87 8.11
C GLY A 409 -22.24 10.32 9.17
N THR A 410 -21.66 10.79 10.27
CA THR A 410 -22.22 11.85 11.16
C THR A 410 -21.07 12.63 11.85
N GLY A 411 -19.84 12.51 11.33
CA GLY A 411 -18.68 13.27 11.77
C GLY A 411 -18.57 14.63 11.07
N GLY A 412 -17.61 15.46 11.48
CA GLY A 412 -17.16 16.56 10.65
C GLY A 412 -18.14 17.66 10.22
N ASP A 413 -18.01 18.07 8.96
CA ASP A 413 -18.84 18.97 8.16
C ASP A 413 -19.91 18.24 7.30
N ASP A 414 -20.26 17.00 7.70
CA ASP A 414 -21.51 16.23 7.50
C ASP A 414 -22.32 16.66 6.25
N PHE A 415 -21.92 16.19 5.06
CA PHE A 415 -22.61 16.50 3.80
C PHE A 415 -22.26 15.56 2.65
N ASP A 416 -22.94 14.43 2.61
CA ASP A 416 -22.47 13.28 1.84
C ASP A 416 -23.18 13.19 0.48
N THR A 417 -22.45 12.72 -0.52
CA THR A 417 -22.84 12.76 -1.93
C THR A 417 -22.91 11.37 -2.55
N LEU A 418 -24.13 10.87 -2.76
CA LEU A 418 -24.39 9.69 -3.57
C LEU A 418 -24.61 10.10 -5.03
N ASP A 419 -23.58 9.92 -5.87
CA ASP A 419 -23.68 10.17 -7.31
C ASP A 419 -24.31 8.96 -8.03
N LEU A 420 -25.44 9.23 -8.69
CA LEU A 420 -26.22 8.27 -9.48
C LEU A 420 -26.33 8.73 -10.94
N THR A 421 -25.34 9.46 -11.45
CA THR A 421 -25.36 10.01 -12.81
C THR A 421 -25.15 8.91 -13.85
N GLY A 422 -25.73 9.08 -15.04
CA GLY A 422 -25.80 8.02 -16.04
C GLY A 422 -26.80 6.88 -15.74
N LEU A 423 -27.14 6.59 -14.47
CA LEU A 423 -27.95 5.44 -14.00
C LEU A 423 -29.46 5.48 -14.32
N GLY A 424 -29.81 5.85 -15.55
CA GLY A 424 -31.15 5.66 -16.10
C GLY A 424 -32.28 6.35 -15.30
N PRO A 425 -33.45 5.70 -15.15
CA PRO A 425 -34.55 6.17 -14.32
C PRO A 425 -34.65 5.39 -13.00
N PHE A 426 -34.55 6.06 -11.86
CA PHE A 426 -34.73 5.47 -10.53
C PHE A 426 -35.89 6.10 -9.74
N VAL A 427 -36.28 5.47 -8.63
CA VAL A 427 -37.22 6.03 -7.63
C VAL A 427 -36.73 5.77 -6.20
N LYS A 428 -36.77 6.81 -5.35
CA LYS A 428 -36.51 6.67 -3.90
C LYS A 428 -37.74 6.08 -3.20
N VAL A 429 -37.52 5.14 -2.29
CA VAL A 429 -38.56 4.41 -1.54
C VAL A 429 -38.11 4.31 -0.08
N GLY A 430 -39.07 4.32 0.86
CA GLY A 430 -38.78 4.19 2.30
C GLY A 430 -38.31 5.46 3.01
N GLU A 431 -37.80 6.43 2.23
CA GLU A 431 -37.19 7.72 2.64
C GLU A 431 -37.64 8.27 4.00
N THR A 432 -36.68 8.33 4.92
CA THR A 432 -36.71 8.99 6.22
C THR A 432 -35.68 10.13 6.27
N THR A 433 -35.85 11.00 7.26
CA THR A 433 -34.89 12.01 7.72
C THR A 433 -34.57 11.62 9.16
N ASP A 434 -33.31 11.67 9.59
CA ASP A 434 -32.94 11.25 10.94
C ASP A 434 -33.27 12.33 12.02
N PRO A 435 -33.30 11.97 13.32
CA PRO A 435 -33.20 12.82 14.51
C PRO A 435 -32.62 14.23 14.48
N ASP A 436 -31.52 14.51 13.78
CA ASP A 436 -30.89 15.84 13.61
C ASP A 436 -31.71 16.71 12.65
N GLY A 437 -31.91 16.23 11.42
CA GLY A 437 -32.84 16.77 10.44
C GLY A 437 -32.23 17.25 9.12
N ASP A 438 -30.95 16.98 8.91
CA ASP A 438 -30.15 17.40 7.76
C ASP A 438 -30.22 16.34 6.64
N SER A 439 -30.13 15.07 7.04
CA SER A 439 -29.92 13.90 6.18
C SER A 439 -31.16 13.28 5.53
N THR A 440 -30.91 12.30 4.64
CA THR A 440 -31.91 11.29 4.30
C THR A 440 -31.36 9.86 4.29
N SER A 441 -32.21 8.91 4.73
CA SER A 441 -31.96 7.46 4.71
C SER A 441 -33.08 6.76 3.93
N GLY A 442 -32.80 5.72 3.13
CA GLY A 442 -33.81 5.04 2.31
C GLY A 442 -33.31 3.96 1.35
N THR A 443 -34.06 3.72 0.27
CA THR A 443 -33.71 2.73 -0.77
C THR A 443 -33.93 3.31 -2.17
N ILE A 444 -32.89 3.26 -3.00
CA ILE A 444 -32.97 3.55 -4.43
C ILE A 444 -33.47 2.29 -5.15
N ASN A 445 -34.44 2.46 -6.06
CA ASN A 445 -34.92 1.38 -6.92
C ASN A 445 -34.72 1.82 -8.37
N PHE A 446 -33.72 1.25 -9.05
CA PHE A 446 -33.46 1.50 -10.48
C PHE A 446 -34.50 0.77 -11.34
N LEU A 447 -34.88 1.35 -12.49
CA LEU A 447 -35.98 0.84 -13.32
C LEU A 447 -35.58 0.61 -14.80
N ASP A 448 -36.20 -0.39 -15.44
CA ASP A 448 -36.03 -0.67 -16.88
C ASP A 448 -36.50 0.49 -17.79
N SER A 449 -37.34 1.37 -17.25
CA SER A 449 -37.95 2.52 -17.91
C SER A 449 -38.71 3.37 -16.88
N PRO A 450 -39.11 4.63 -17.19
CA PRO A 450 -39.86 5.47 -16.25
C PRO A 450 -41.21 4.86 -15.84
N GLY A 451 -41.27 4.32 -14.61
CA GLY A 451 -42.42 3.56 -14.09
C GLY A 451 -42.50 2.10 -14.57
N GLY A 452 -41.38 1.52 -14.99
CA GLY A 452 -41.22 0.14 -15.45
C GLY A 452 -41.00 -0.88 -14.31
N SER A 453 -40.29 -1.96 -14.63
CA SER A 453 -39.86 -2.98 -13.65
C SER A 453 -38.61 -2.51 -12.91
N ILE A 454 -38.43 -2.93 -11.65
CA ILE A 454 -37.18 -2.72 -10.91
C ILE A 454 -36.08 -3.60 -11.53
N THR A 455 -34.89 -3.05 -11.70
CA THR A 455 -33.70 -3.71 -12.28
C THR A 455 -32.57 -3.93 -11.26
N GLY A 456 -32.43 -3.03 -10.28
CA GLY A 456 -31.47 -3.12 -9.18
C GLY A 456 -31.96 -2.31 -7.97
N THR A 457 -31.37 -2.53 -6.78
CA THR A 457 -31.70 -1.80 -5.55
C THR A 457 -30.51 -1.58 -4.62
N LEU A 458 -30.19 -0.32 -4.38
CA LEU A 458 -29.20 0.18 -3.41
C LEU A 458 -29.93 0.70 -2.15
N THR A 459 -29.40 0.42 -0.97
CA THR A 459 -29.82 1.01 0.32
C THR A 459 -28.85 2.10 0.71
N TYR A 460 -29.35 3.25 1.16
CA TYR A 460 -28.51 4.35 1.61
C TYR A 460 -28.98 4.87 2.96
N LYS A 461 -28.06 5.37 3.76
CA LYS A 461 -28.30 5.99 5.05
C LYS A 461 -27.40 7.22 5.14
N GLU A 462 -27.94 8.23 5.81
CA GLU A 462 -27.27 9.49 6.10
C GLU A 462 -26.60 10.10 4.86
N ILE A 463 -27.45 10.53 3.91
CA ILE A 463 -27.02 11.22 2.67
C ILE A 463 -27.89 12.47 2.41
N GLU A 464 -27.24 13.62 2.30
CA GLU A 464 -27.81 14.96 2.10
C GLU A 464 -28.01 15.21 0.60
N ASN A 465 -27.06 14.75 -0.22
CA ASN A 465 -26.96 15.08 -1.63
C ASN A 465 -27.07 13.85 -2.55
N ILE A 466 -28.16 13.81 -3.34
CA ILE A 466 -28.36 12.84 -4.43
C ILE A 466 -28.65 13.62 -5.72
N VAL A 467 -27.92 13.36 -6.81
CA VAL A 467 -27.65 14.35 -7.89
C VAL A 467 -28.52 14.24 -9.18
N PRO A 468 -29.64 15.00 -9.30
CA PRO A 468 -30.14 15.45 -10.64
C PRO A 468 -30.83 16.87 -10.71
N CYS A 469 -30.62 17.68 -11.78
CA CYS A 469 -30.93 19.15 -11.88
C CYS A 469 -31.53 19.65 -13.29
N PHE A 470 -31.56 20.96 -13.68
CA PHE A 470 -32.32 21.68 -14.80
C PHE A 470 -33.89 21.74 -14.73
N THR A 471 -34.68 22.30 -15.68
CA THR A 471 -36.14 22.61 -15.47
C THR A 471 -37.12 22.54 -16.68
N PRO A 472 -38.36 21.97 -16.57
CA PRO A 472 -39.35 21.92 -17.67
C PRO A 472 -39.95 23.29 -18.01
N GLY A 473 -40.35 23.43 -19.27
CA GLY A 473 -40.75 24.69 -19.87
C GLY A 473 -39.57 25.45 -20.48
N THR A 474 -38.35 25.21 -20.00
CA THR A 474 -37.11 25.78 -20.55
C THR A 474 -36.94 25.41 -22.02
N ARG A 475 -36.56 26.38 -22.85
CA ARG A 475 -36.44 26.24 -24.31
C ARG A 475 -34.99 26.16 -24.74
N ILE A 476 -34.54 24.93 -25.05
CA ILE A 476 -33.20 24.65 -25.55
C ILE A 476 -33.18 24.82 -27.07
N ALA A 477 -32.17 25.52 -27.59
CA ALA A 477 -32.05 25.73 -29.03
C ALA A 477 -31.49 24.48 -29.74
N THR A 478 -32.17 24.02 -30.79
CA THR A 478 -31.75 22.87 -31.63
C THR A 478 -31.68 23.29 -33.11
N PRO A 479 -31.05 22.50 -33.99
CA PRO A 479 -31.15 22.69 -35.46
C PRO A 479 -32.59 22.67 -36.01
N ARG A 480 -33.56 22.17 -35.23
CA ARG A 480 -34.99 22.10 -35.59
C ARG A 480 -35.78 23.32 -35.12
N GLY A 481 -35.14 24.25 -34.40
CA GLY A 481 -35.74 25.36 -33.66
C GLY A 481 -35.60 25.17 -32.15
N GLU A 482 -36.20 26.05 -31.36
CA GLU A 482 -36.28 25.87 -29.91
C GLU A 482 -37.23 24.71 -29.55
N VAL A 483 -36.76 23.80 -28.71
CA VAL A 483 -37.49 22.63 -28.20
C VAL A 483 -37.60 22.75 -26.69
N ALA A 484 -38.68 22.22 -26.10
CA ALA A 484 -38.83 22.18 -24.65
C ALA A 484 -37.87 21.14 -24.06
N VAL A 485 -37.22 21.39 -22.93
CA VAL A 485 -36.28 20.40 -22.35
C VAL A 485 -36.98 19.08 -22.03
N GLU A 486 -38.25 19.13 -21.62
CA GLU A 486 -39.10 17.95 -21.40
C GLU A 486 -39.45 17.15 -22.68
N ASP A 487 -39.23 17.73 -23.87
CA ASP A 487 -39.43 17.10 -25.18
C ASP A 487 -38.11 16.58 -25.80
N LEU A 488 -36.93 16.94 -25.26
CA LEU A 488 -35.62 16.47 -25.75
C LEU A 488 -35.40 14.99 -25.44
N ARG A 489 -34.73 14.27 -26.35
CA ARG A 489 -34.38 12.86 -26.16
C ARG A 489 -32.92 12.63 -26.58
N GLU A 490 -32.37 11.50 -26.19
CA GLU A 490 -31.05 11.03 -26.64
C GLU A 490 -31.00 10.99 -28.19
N GLY A 491 -29.87 11.42 -28.76
CA GLY A 491 -29.72 11.57 -30.20
C GLY A 491 -30.36 12.81 -30.82
N ASP A 492 -31.12 13.64 -30.08
CA ASP A 492 -31.37 15.01 -30.51
C ASP A 492 -30.09 15.85 -30.41
N ARG A 493 -30.03 16.94 -31.18
CA ARG A 493 -28.86 17.83 -31.23
C ARG A 493 -29.17 19.22 -30.73
N VAL A 494 -28.29 19.76 -29.90
CA VAL A 494 -28.39 21.09 -29.30
C VAL A 494 -27.41 22.07 -29.95
N ILE A 495 -27.71 23.35 -29.83
CA ILE A 495 -26.80 24.44 -30.21
C ILE A 495 -26.02 24.83 -28.96
N THR A 496 -24.72 24.58 -29.04
CA THR A 496 -23.74 24.96 -28.01
C THR A 496 -22.91 26.14 -28.51
N ARG A 497 -22.26 26.84 -27.60
CA ARG A 497 -21.44 28.01 -27.89
C ARG A 497 -20.04 27.62 -28.36
N ASP A 498 -19.52 26.54 -27.80
CA ASP A 498 -18.08 26.27 -27.75
C ASP A 498 -17.69 25.28 -28.85
N ASN A 499 -18.32 24.10 -28.89
CA ASN A 499 -18.06 23.07 -29.91
C ASN A 499 -19.17 22.94 -30.98
N GLY A 500 -20.27 23.69 -30.86
CA GLY A 500 -21.21 23.99 -31.95
C GLY A 500 -22.53 23.19 -31.96
N LEU A 501 -22.53 21.98 -32.54
CA LEU A 501 -23.74 21.15 -32.69
C LEU A 501 -23.55 19.75 -32.11
N GLN A 502 -23.63 19.66 -30.79
CA GLN A 502 -23.51 18.41 -30.06
C GLN A 502 -24.79 17.61 -30.00
N GLU A 503 -24.62 16.32 -29.67
CA GLU A 503 -25.67 15.32 -29.58
C GLU A 503 -25.91 14.97 -28.12
N ILE A 504 -27.19 14.95 -27.72
CA ILE A 504 -27.59 14.61 -26.37
C ILE A 504 -27.34 13.12 -26.12
N ARG A 505 -26.60 12.81 -25.05
CA ARG A 505 -26.32 11.44 -24.62
C ARG A 505 -27.28 10.89 -23.58
N TRP A 506 -27.86 11.76 -22.76
CA TRP A 506 -28.78 11.39 -21.67
C TRP A 506 -29.76 12.53 -21.37
N VAL A 507 -30.96 12.20 -20.84
CA VAL A 507 -31.97 13.16 -20.34
C VAL A 507 -32.64 12.61 -19.07
N GLY A 508 -32.45 13.27 -17.92
CA GLY A 508 -33.00 12.88 -16.59
C GLY A 508 -34.11 13.81 -16.06
N ALA A 509 -34.75 13.50 -14.92
CA ALA A 509 -35.73 14.38 -14.25
C ALA A 509 -35.98 14.10 -12.75
N ARG A 510 -36.22 15.14 -11.93
CA ARG A 510 -36.50 15.11 -10.46
C ARG A 510 -37.63 16.06 -10.05
N ALA A 511 -38.84 15.60 -9.76
CA ALA A 511 -39.89 16.50 -9.26
C ALA A 511 -39.61 16.95 -7.80
N LEU A 512 -39.90 18.22 -7.46
CA LEU A 512 -39.88 18.73 -6.09
C LEU A 512 -41.25 19.32 -5.72
N GLY A 513 -41.73 19.04 -4.51
CA GLY A 513 -42.95 19.55 -3.90
C GLY A 513 -42.76 20.85 -3.11
N ALA A 514 -43.88 21.36 -2.58
CA ALA A 514 -43.89 22.57 -1.75
C ALA A 514 -43.27 22.38 -0.35
N ALA A 515 -43.23 21.14 0.15
CA ALA A 515 -42.69 20.82 1.48
C ALA A 515 -41.15 20.80 1.43
N ASP A 516 -40.62 20.16 0.40
CA ASP A 516 -39.21 20.01 0.04
C ASP A 516 -38.55 21.40 -0.10
N MET A 517 -39.26 22.35 -0.72
CA MET A 517 -38.83 23.76 -0.81
C MET A 517 -39.09 24.60 0.46
N GLU A 518 -39.77 24.06 1.46
CA GLU A 518 -39.89 24.70 2.79
C GLU A 518 -38.81 24.18 3.75
N THR A 519 -38.44 22.90 3.69
CA THR A 519 -37.31 22.29 4.42
C THR A 519 -35.94 22.64 3.85
N ALA A 520 -35.77 22.61 2.51
CA ALA A 520 -34.54 22.99 1.82
C ALA A 520 -34.68 24.34 1.08
N PRO A 521 -34.52 25.49 1.76
CA PRO A 521 -34.47 26.81 1.12
C PRO A 521 -33.51 26.91 -0.06
N HIS A 522 -32.37 26.23 0.02
CA HIS A 522 -31.29 26.26 -0.97
C HIS A 522 -31.65 25.51 -2.27
N LEU A 523 -32.75 24.74 -2.31
CA LEU A 523 -33.27 24.09 -3.53
C LEU A 523 -34.39 24.89 -4.21
N ARG A 524 -34.83 26.02 -3.64
CA ARG A 524 -35.90 26.84 -4.24
C ARG A 524 -35.46 27.44 -5.57
N PRO A 525 -36.27 27.34 -6.63
CA PRO A 525 -35.85 27.80 -7.95
C PRO A 525 -35.66 29.33 -7.99
N VAL A 526 -34.62 29.77 -8.69
CA VAL A 526 -34.35 31.17 -8.98
C VAL A 526 -35.09 31.56 -10.26
N LEU A 527 -35.90 32.62 -10.18
CA LEU A 527 -36.56 33.24 -11.32
C LEU A 527 -35.69 34.38 -11.85
N ILE A 528 -35.16 34.20 -13.05
CA ILE A 528 -34.38 35.21 -13.79
C ILE A 528 -35.31 35.79 -14.85
N ARG A 529 -35.80 37.02 -14.65
CA ARG A 529 -36.73 37.64 -15.59
C ARG A 529 -36.07 38.03 -16.92
N ALA A 530 -36.87 38.11 -17.97
CA ALA A 530 -36.42 38.52 -19.30
C ALA A 530 -35.65 39.86 -19.25
N GLY A 531 -34.41 39.84 -19.72
CA GLY A 531 -33.48 40.98 -19.73
C GLY A 531 -32.68 41.23 -18.44
N ALA A 532 -32.85 40.44 -17.38
CA ALA A 532 -32.20 40.67 -16.07
C ALA A 532 -30.68 40.41 -16.05
N LEU A 533 -30.14 39.57 -16.95
CA LEU A 533 -28.70 39.33 -17.10
C LEU A 533 -27.98 40.42 -17.91
N GLY A 534 -28.73 41.41 -18.42
CA GLY A 534 -28.22 42.49 -19.25
C GLY A 534 -28.32 42.20 -20.75
N HIS A 535 -28.07 43.22 -21.57
CA HIS A 535 -28.14 43.19 -23.04
C HIS A 535 -29.45 42.70 -23.70
N GLY A 536 -30.48 42.39 -22.90
CA GLY A 536 -31.75 41.81 -23.36
C GLY A 536 -31.87 40.30 -23.06
N LEU A 537 -30.93 39.72 -22.31
CA LEU A 537 -30.91 38.31 -21.92
C LEU A 537 -31.36 38.10 -20.47
N PRO A 538 -31.98 36.96 -20.13
CA PRO A 538 -32.56 35.98 -21.06
C PRO A 538 -33.67 36.61 -21.91
N GLU A 539 -34.00 36.00 -23.06
CA GLU A 539 -35.08 36.52 -23.91
C GLU A 539 -36.48 36.28 -23.29
N ARG A 540 -36.57 35.38 -22.30
CA ARG A 540 -37.79 35.03 -21.55
C ARG A 540 -37.48 34.88 -20.07
N ASP A 541 -38.53 34.88 -19.23
CA ASP A 541 -38.39 34.55 -17.81
C ASP A 541 -37.94 33.08 -17.67
N MET A 542 -36.75 32.85 -17.13
CA MET A 542 -36.20 31.52 -16.83
C MET A 542 -36.44 31.17 -15.37
N LEU A 543 -36.71 29.89 -15.11
CA LEU A 543 -36.80 29.32 -13.76
C LEU A 543 -35.74 28.22 -13.68
N VAL A 544 -34.73 28.37 -12.83
CA VAL A 544 -33.55 27.47 -12.77
C VAL A 544 -33.26 27.05 -11.33
N SER A 545 -32.48 25.98 -11.14
CA SER A 545 -31.98 25.62 -9.79
C SER A 545 -30.95 26.65 -9.30
N PRO A 546 -30.75 26.80 -7.98
CA PRO A 546 -29.78 27.77 -7.43
C PRO A 546 -28.32 27.52 -7.85
N GLN A 547 -27.91 26.27 -8.04
CA GLN A 547 -26.56 25.94 -8.51
C GLN A 547 -26.37 26.17 -10.03
N HIS A 548 -27.45 26.29 -10.81
CA HIS A 548 -27.36 26.36 -12.27
C HIS A 548 -26.53 27.55 -12.74
N ARG A 549 -25.49 27.29 -13.54
CA ARG A 549 -24.50 28.29 -13.97
C ARG A 549 -24.91 28.95 -15.30
N LEU A 550 -24.95 30.29 -15.30
CA LEU A 550 -25.30 31.11 -16.46
C LEU A 550 -24.12 32.01 -16.86
N LEU A 551 -23.91 32.19 -18.17
CA LEU A 551 -22.81 32.98 -18.71
C LEU A 551 -23.14 34.48 -18.67
N LEU A 552 -22.52 35.20 -17.75
CA LEU A 552 -22.66 36.64 -17.60
C LEU A 552 -21.71 37.40 -18.52
N THR A 553 -22.26 38.24 -19.39
CA THR A 553 -21.47 39.15 -20.26
C THR A 553 -21.53 40.58 -19.71
N SER A 554 -20.45 41.09 -19.13
CA SER A 554 -20.48 42.45 -18.55
C SER A 554 -19.13 43.15 -18.40
N GLU A 555 -19.13 44.48 -18.48
CA GLU A 555 -17.97 45.32 -18.14
C GLU A 555 -17.58 45.23 -16.64
N ARG A 556 -18.43 44.64 -15.79
CA ARG A 556 -18.09 44.37 -14.37
C ARG A 556 -17.29 43.08 -14.21
N ALA A 557 -17.64 42.01 -14.92
CA ALA A 557 -16.87 40.77 -14.92
C ALA A 557 -15.39 41.06 -15.26
N ALA A 558 -15.18 41.83 -16.33
CA ALA A 558 -13.85 42.26 -16.81
C ALA A 558 -13.06 43.16 -15.83
N LEU A 559 -13.68 43.63 -14.75
CA LEU A 559 -13.03 44.42 -13.69
C LEU A 559 -12.75 43.61 -12.42
N TYR A 560 -13.39 42.45 -12.25
CA TYR A 560 -13.22 41.57 -11.08
C TYR A 560 -12.42 40.29 -11.39
N PHE A 561 -12.62 39.71 -12.58
CA PHE A 561 -12.06 38.41 -12.98
C PHE A 561 -11.11 38.50 -14.18
N GLY A 562 -10.79 39.71 -14.65
CA GLY A 562 -10.05 39.97 -15.90
C GLY A 562 -10.87 39.70 -17.17
N GLU A 563 -11.66 38.62 -17.18
CA GLU A 563 -12.43 38.18 -18.34
C GLU A 563 -13.81 38.81 -18.49
N ARG A 564 -14.26 38.92 -19.74
CA ARG A 564 -15.51 39.62 -20.11
C ARG A 564 -16.78 38.79 -19.96
N GLU A 565 -16.60 37.48 -19.90
CA GLU A 565 -17.66 36.49 -19.85
C GLU A 565 -17.30 35.49 -18.73
N VAL A 566 -18.21 35.26 -17.79
CA VAL A 566 -17.98 34.41 -16.60
C VAL A 566 -19.24 33.58 -16.33
N LEU A 567 -19.08 32.28 -16.12
CA LEU A 567 -20.15 31.40 -15.65
C LEU A 567 -20.40 31.65 -14.16
N ALA A 568 -21.66 31.91 -13.78
CA ALA A 568 -22.03 32.17 -12.39
C ALA A 568 -23.30 31.41 -12.00
N ALA A 569 -23.26 30.70 -10.88
CA ALA A 569 -24.42 30.01 -10.31
C ALA A 569 -25.55 30.98 -9.94
N ALA A 570 -26.79 30.63 -10.27
CA ALA A 570 -27.96 31.48 -10.08
C ALA A 570 -28.13 32.00 -8.63
N LYS A 571 -27.70 31.23 -7.62
CA LYS A 571 -27.70 31.63 -6.19
C LYS A 571 -26.93 32.93 -5.96
N HIS A 572 -25.77 33.10 -6.62
CA HIS A 572 -24.93 34.30 -6.52
C HIS A 572 -25.51 35.53 -7.25
N LEU A 573 -26.59 35.34 -8.04
CA LEU A 573 -27.26 36.41 -8.80
C LEU A 573 -28.54 36.90 -8.11
N THR A 574 -28.99 36.24 -7.04
CA THR A 574 -30.19 36.61 -6.29
C THR A 574 -30.07 38.03 -5.71
N GLY A 575 -31.15 38.81 -5.81
CA GLY A 575 -31.17 40.21 -5.38
C GLY A 575 -30.62 41.22 -6.40
N MET A 576 -30.18 40.77 -7.59
CA MET A 576 -30.05 41.65 -8.76
C MET A 576 -31.43 42.07 -9.29
N GLU A 577 -31.54 43.21 -9.97
CA GLU A 577 -32.84 43.71 -10.45
C GLU A 577 -33.45 42.78 -11.50
N GLY A 578 -34.44 41.98 -11.08
CA GLY A 578 -35.09 40.98 -11.92
C GLY A 578 -34.73 39.52 -11.60
N ILE A 579 -33.90 39.26 -10.60
CA ILE A 579 -33.47 37.90 -10.19
C ILE A 579 -33.88 37.64 -8.74
N ASP A 580 -34.92 36.82 -8.56
CA ASP A 580 -35.55 36.54 -7.25
C ASP A 580 -35.62 35.03 -6.96
N GLU A 581 -35.37 34.62 -5.72
CA GLU A 581 -35.75 33.30 -5.19
C GLU A 581 -37.28 33.14 -5.21
N VAL A 582 -37.81 32.02 -5.70
CA VAL A 582 -39.27 31.79 -5.78
C VAL A 582 -39.72 30.61 -4.92
N ARG A 583 -40.58 30.92 -3.94
CA ARG A 583 -41.41 29.92 -3.25
C ARG A 583 -42.50 29.40 -4.20
N ALA A 584 -42.20 28.29 -4.89
CA ALA A 584 -43.14 27.57 -5.72
C ALA A 584 -43.96 26.54 -4.91
N ASN A 585 -45.15 26.18 -5.40
CA ASN A 585 -45.94 25.07 -4.83
C ASN A 585 -45.43 23.67 -5.30
N GLY A 586 -44.32 23.67 -6.02
CA GLY A 586 -43.74 22.52 -6.72
C GLY A 586 -42.96 23.01 -7.93
N THR A 587 -41.83 22.35 -8.23
CA THR A 587 -40.99 22.57 -9.42
C THR A 587 -40.50 21.21 -9.92
N THR A 588 -39.70 21.16 -10.97
CA THR A 588 -39.14 19.90 -11.45
C THR A 588 -37.75 20.11 -12.04
N TYR A 589 -36.83 19.30 -11.56
CA TYR A 589 -35.54 18.88 -12.07
C TYR A 589 -35.59 18.28 -13.52
N ILE A 590 -34.87 18.67 -14.58
CA ILE A 590 -34.77 17.91 -15.88
C ILE A 590 -33.41 18.10 -16.61
N HIS A 591 -32.41 17.23 -16.37
CA HIS A 591 -31.06 17.36 -16.95
C HIS A 591 -30.96 16.86 -18.40
N PHE A 592 -29.89 17.30 -19.09
CA PHE A 592 -29.34 16.59 -20.25
C PHE A 592 -27.81 16.78 -20.36
N MET A 593 -27.12 15.79 -20.93
CA MET A 593 -25.66 15.76 -21.13
C MET A 593 -25.29 15.68 -22.62
N CYS A 594 -24.09 16.15 -22.96
CA CYS A 594 -23.45 15.98 -24.27
C CYS A 594 -22.21 15.05 -24.12
N ASP A 595 -21.41 14.89 -25.18
CA ASP A 595 -20.13 14.15 -25.11
C ASP A 595 -19.04 14.85 -24.26
N ARG A 596 -19.27 16.11 -23.84
CA ARG A 596 -18.36 17.01 -23.09
C ARG A 596 -19.15 18.12 -22.39
N HIS A 597 -18.45 18.93 -21.58
CA HIS A 597 -18.91 20.26 -21.14
C HIS A 597 -19.31 21.13 -22.32
N GLU A 598 -20.49 21.75 -22.27
CA GLU A 598 -20.97 22.64 -23.33
C GLU A 598 -21.82 23.79 -22.76
N VAL A 599 -21.53 25.03 -23.16
CA VAL A 599 -22.43 26.16 -22.88
C VAL A 599 -23.56 26.15 -23.92
N VAL A 600 -24.73 25.66 -23.51
CA VAL A 600 -25.95 25.55 -24.32
C VAL A 600 -26.77 26.85 -24.34
N LEU A 601 -27.57 27.05 -25.40
CA LEU A 601 -28.50 28.19 -25.49
C LEU A 601 -29.88 27.80 -24.93
N SER A 602 -30.24 28.33 -23.76
CA SER A 602 -31.51 28.10 -23.06
C SER A 602 -32.30 29.41 -22.84
N ASP A 603 -33.53 29.47 -23.37
CA ASP A 603 -34.41 30.67 -23.40
C ASP A 603 -33.72 31.99 -23.81
N GLY A 604 -32.73 31.87 -24.70
CA GLY A 604 -31.93 32.96 -25.25
C GLY A 604 -30.71 33.35 -24.42
N ALA A 605 -30.55 32.85 -23.19
CA ALA A 605 -29.32 32.95 -22.42
C ALA A 605 -28.38 31.77 -22.69
N TRP A 606 -27.08 32.00 -22.50
CA TRP A 606 -26.07 30.95 -22.55
C TRP A 606 -25.90 30.38 -21.13
N THR A 607 -26.04 29.08 -20.98
CA THR A 607 -25.98 28.36 -19.68
C THR A 607 -25.24 27.04 -19.84
N GLU A 608 -24.80 26.45 -18.74
CA GLU A 608 -24.16 25.14 -18.76
C GLU A 608 -25.12 23.99 -19.16
N SER A 609 -24.60 22.98 -19.87
CA SER A 609 -25.14 21.62 -19.83
C SER A 609 -24.85 20.98 -18.48
N PHE A 610 -25.44 19.80 -18.20
CA PHE A 610 -24.85 18.98 -17.14
C PHE A 610 -23.57 18.31 -17.63
N GLN A 611 -22.61 18.19 -16.72
CA GLN A 611 -21.30 17.58 -16.90
C GLN A 611 -20.78 17.29 -15.49
N PRO A 612 -20.57 16.02 -15.08
CA PRO A 612 -19.72 15.69 -13.94
C PRO A 612 -18.27 16.10 -14.26
N GLY A 613 -17.36 16.09 -13.28
CA GLY A 613 -15.95 16.43 -13.52
C GLY A 613 -15.34 15.68 -14.71
N GLU A 614 -14.33 16.27 -15.34
CA GLU A 614 -13.35 15.40 -16.01
C GLU A 614 -12.56 14.76 -14.86
N GLN A 615 -12.57 13.43 -14.76
CA GLN A 615 -11.46 12.70 -14.14
C GLN A 615 -10.22 13.03 -14.99
N VAL A 616 -9.11 13.45 -14.37
CA VAL A 616 -7.92 13.98 -15.06
C VAL A 616 -6.66 13.35 -14.51
#